data_AF-A0A2P4Y1U7-F1
#
_entry.id   AF-A0A2P4Y1U7-F1
#
_cell.length_a   1.000
_cell.length_b   1.000
_cell.length_c   1.000
_cell.angle_alpha   90.00
_cell.angle_beta   90.00
_cell.angle_gamma   90.00
#
_symmetry.space_group_name_H-M   'P 1'
#
loop_
_entity.id
_entity.type
_entity.pdbx_description
1 polymer ?
#
loop_
_entity_poly.entity_id
_entity_poly.type
_entity_poly.pdbx_seq_one_letter_code
_entity_poly.pdbx_strand_id
1 'polypeptide(L)'
;MGANGQAVQTMNKKKVKLLHKKRAEIRNQKKVAALQKGKRTVLRKHRPSKKKQQKDAKRHRIYVEGEKAKLLKSGLITEEDIEKMEAENGDDKTSDDADTAMDVEE
;
A
#
# COMPACT_ATOMS: atom_id res chain seq x y z
N MET A 1 20.32 16.02 -39.35
CA MET A 1 19.04 15.68 -38.68
C MET A 1 17.93 16.44 -39.40
N GLY A 2 17.04 15.76 -40.11
CA GLY A 2 16.02 16.40 -40.96
C GLY A 2 15.00 17.23 -40.17
N ALA A 3 14.37 18.20 -40.85
CA ALA A 3 13.43 19.18 -40.30
C ALA A 3 12.33 18.59 -39.37
N ASN A 4 11.94 17.33 -39.60
CA ASN A 4 10.95 16.61 -38.79
C ASN A 4 11.41 16.33 -37.34
N GLY A 5 12.71 16.16 -37.09
CA GLY A 5 13.24 15.93 -35.74
C GLY A 5 13.17 17.18 -34.86
N GLN A 6 13.40 18.36 -35.45
CA GLN A 6 13.32 19.65 -34.76
C GLN A 6 11.88 19.94 -34.29
N ALA A 7 10.89 19.70 -35.15
CA ALA A 7 9.48 19.90 -34.84
C ALA A 7 9.02 19.01 -33.68
N VAL A 8 9.34 17.71 -33.71
CA VAL A 8 9.02 16.76 -32.63
C VAL A 8 9.65 17.18 -31.30
N GLN A 9 10.91 17.62 -31.30
CA GLN A 9 11.59 18.12 -30.10
C GLN A 9 10.91 19.37 -29.53
N THR A 10 10.51 20.32 -30.38
CA THR A 10 9.82 21.54 -29.90
C THR A 10 8.44 21.23 -29.32
N MET A 11 7.68 20.31 -29.93
CA MET A 11 6.37 19.88 -29.44
C MET A 11 6.48 19.11 -28.12
N ASN A 12 7.51 18.26 -27.97
CA ASN A 12 7.80 17.59 -26.70
C ASN A 12 8.14 18.59 -25.60
N LYS A 13 8.96 19.62 -25.89
CA LYS A 13 9.25 20.71 -24.94
C LYS A 13 7.98 21.48 -24.54
N LYS A 14 7.09 21.77 -25.49
CA LYS A 14 5.78 22.41 -25.21
C LYS A 14 4.90 21.53 -24.32
N LYS A 15 4.84 20.22 -24.59
CA LYS A 15 4.09 19.24 -23.78
C LYS A 15 4.60 19.18 -22.34
N VAL A 16 5.91 19.11 -22.12
CA VAL A 16 6.51 19.12 -20.78
C VAL A 16 6.20 20.43 -20.04
N LYS A 17 6.34 21.58 -20.70
CA LYS A 17 5.98 22.89 -20.12
C LYS A 17 4.50 22.95 -19.72
N LEU A 18 3.60 22.43 -20.54
CA LEU A 18 2.17 22.35 -20.23
C LEU A 18 1.91 21.46 -19.01
N LEU A 19 2.54 20.29 -18.93
CA LEU A 19 2.42 19.39 -17.78
C LEU A 19 2.92 20.06 -16.49
N HIS A 20 4.02 20.80 -16.55
CA HIS A 20 4.54 21.56 -15.40
C HIS A 20 3.55 22.64 -14.95
N LYS A 21 2.94 23.37 -15.89
CA LYS A 21 1.88 24.35 -15.58
C LYS A 21 0.68 23.69 -14.92
N LYS A 22 0.15 22.60 -15.48
CA LYS A 22 -0.97 21.84 -14.89
C LYS A 22 -0.65 21.31 -13.49
N ARG A 23 0.57 20.79 -13.27
CA ARG A 23 1.03 20.35 -11.93
C ARG A 23 1.16 21.51 -10.94
N ALA A 24 1.52 22.71 -11.40
CA ALA A 24 1.58 23.90 -10.56
C ALA A 24 0.17 24.36 -10.17
N GLU A 25 -0.77 24.36 -11.11
CA GLU A 25 -2.18 24.69 -10.85
C GLU A 25 -2.81 23.77 -9.80
N ILE A 26 -2.65 22.44 -9.94
CA ILE A 26 -3.15 21.47 -8.96
C ILE A 26 -2.52 21.73 -7.57
N ARG A 27 -1.23 22.07 -7.50
CA ARG A 27 -0.58 22.41 -6.23
C ARG A 27 -1.14 23.69 -5.63
N ASN A 28 -1.42 24.70 -6.44
CA ASN A 28 -2.00 25.97 -5.99
C ASN A 28 -3.44 25.77 -5.49
N GLN A 29 -4.28 25.02 -6.23
CA GLN A 29 -5.63 24.66 -5.80
C GLN A 29 -5.60 23.92 -4.45
N LYS A 30 -4.69 22.96 -4.26
CA LYS A 30 -4.52 22.26 -2.98
C LYS A 30 -4.09 23.19 -1.84
N LYS A 31 -3.21 24.16 -2.11
CA LYS A 31 -2.80 25.18 -1.12
C LYS A 31 -3.98 26.07 -0.72
N VAL A 32 -4.74 26.58 -1.69
CA VAL A 32 -5.93 27.41 -1.43
C VAL A 32 -6.97 26.62 -0.66
N ALA A 33 -7.24 25.37 -1.04
CA ALA A 33 -8.17 24.51 -0.32
C ALA A 33 -7.75 24.28 1.14
N ALA A 34 -6.44 24.11 1.40
CA ALA A 34 -5.92 23.95 2.76
C ALA A 34 -6.02 25.24 3.60
N LEU A 35 -5.90 26.42 2.97
CA LEU A 35 -6.09 27.71 3.64
C LEU A 35 -7.57 27.97 3.97
N GLN A 36 -8.48 27.68 3.03
CA GLN A 36 -9.91 27.93 3.20
C GLN A 36 -10.61 26.93 4.13
N LYS A 37 -10.30 25.63 3.98
CA LYS A 37 -11.00 24.54 4.70
C LYS A 37 -10.18 23.98 5.86
N GLY A 38 -8.98 24.51 6.11
CA GLY A 38 -8.02 23.97 7.06
C GLY A 38 -7.28 22.73 6.54
N LYS A 39 -6.32 22.23 7.34
CA LYS A 39 -5.61 20.98 7.03
C LYS A 39 -6.62 19.83 7.06
N ARG A 40 -6.74 19.11 5.95
CA ARG A 40 -7.58 17.91 5.86
C ARG A 40 -6.98 16.83 6.76
N THR A 41 -7.41 16.77 8.02
CA THR A 41 -7.02 15.73 8.96
C THR A 41 -7.65 14.43 8.49
N VAL A 42 -6.85 13.55 7.91
CA VAL A 42 -7.30 12.19 7.67
C VAL A 42 -7.41 11.56 9.05
N LEU A 43 -8.63 11.23 9.48
CA LEU A 43 -8.92 10.62 10.79
C LEU A 43 -8.12 9.31 11.02
N ARG A 44 -7.61 8.71 9.94
CA ARG A 44 -6.83 7.47 9.97
C ARG A 44 -5.37 7.68 9.57
N LYS A 45 -4.48 6.93 10.24
CA LYS A 45 -3.08 6.77 9.83
C LYS A 45 -3.01 6.30 8.38
N HIS A 46 -2.03 6.83 7.63
CA HIS A 46 -1.81 6.42 6.24
C HIS A 46 -1.53 4.92 6.17
N ARG A 47 -2.19 4.20 5.25
CA ARG A 47 -1.93 2.77 5.02
C ARG A 47 -0.46 2.57 4.65
N PRO A 48 0.26 1.58 5.23
CA PRO A 48 1.64 1.32 4.85
C PRO A 48 1.72 0.94 3.36
N SER A 49 2.85 1.25 2.72
CA SER A 49 3.07 0.89 1.32
C SER A 49 3.18 -0.63 1.15
N LYS A 50 2.89 -1.15 -0.05
CA LYS A 50 3.03 -2.58 -0.37
C LYS A 50 4.41 -3.13 0.00
N LYS A 51 5.47 -2.37 -0.28
CA LYS A 51 6.86 -2.73 0.08
C LYS A 51 7.08 -2.80 1.60
N LYS A 52 6.45 -1.91 2.36
CA LYS A 52 6.51 -1.94 3.84
C LYS A 52 5.75 -3.15 4.38
N GLN A 53 4.56 -3.42 3.87
CA GLN A 53 3.78 -4.60 4.23
C GLN A 53 4.55 -5.90 3.99
N GLN A 54 5.20 -6.05 2.82
CA GLN A 54 6.01 -7.23 2.51
C GLN A 54 7.21 -7.39 3.47
N LYS A 55 7.88 -6.29 3.83
CA LYS A 55 8.99 -6.32 4.80
C LYS A 55 8.51 -6.68 6.20
N ASP A 56 7.42 -6.08 6.64
CA ASP A 56 6.85 -6.32 7.96
C ASP A 56 6.31 -7.76 8.06
N ALA A 57 5.67 -8.29 7.01
CA ALA A 57 5.27 -9.70 6.93
C ALA A 57 6.47 -10.66 6.98
N LYS A 58 7.57 -10.35 6.30
CA LYS A 58 8.80 -11.16 6.39
C LYS A 58 9.40 -11.13 7.80
N ARG A 59 9.47 -9.95 8.42
CA ARG A 59 9.98 -9.79 9.80
C ARG A 59 9.11 -10.54 10.79
N HIS A 60 7.79 -10.44 10.63
CA HIS A 60 6.82 -11.15 11.45
C HIS A 60 7.00 -12.67 11.33
N ARG A 61 7.17 -13.19 10.11
CA ARG A 61 7.41 -14.62 9.89
C ARG A 61 8.65 -15.11 10.65
N ILE A 62 9.78 -14.42 10.50
CA ILE A 62 11.04 -14.76 11.18
C ILE A 62 10.88 -14.71 12.70
N TYR A 63 10.15 -13.71 13.20
CA TYR A 63 9.88 -13.56 14.63
C TYR A 63 9.06 -14.75 15.16
N VAL A 64 7.96 -15.10 14.49
CA VAL A 64 7.09 -16.21 14.87
C VAL A 64 7.83 -17.55 14.82
N GLU A 65 8.61 -17.80 13.76
CA GLU A 65 9.44 -19.02 13.66
C GLU A 65 10.45 -19.10 14.82
N GLY A 66 11.09 -17.98 15.16
CA GLY A 66 12.02 -17.90 16.29
C GLY A 66 11.35 -18.11 17.65
N GLU A 67 10.12 -17.63 17.84
CA GLU A 67 9.36 -17.87 19.07
C GLU A 67 8.89 -19.32 19.18
N LYS A 68 8.38 -19.92 18.10
CA LYS A 68 8.04 -21.35 18.06
C LYS A 68 9.22 -22.22 18.48
N ALA A 69 10.42 -21.96 17.94
CA ALA A 69 11.62 -22.69 18.31
C ALA A 69 12.02 -22.53 19.79
N LYS A 70 11.83 -21.34 20.38
CA LYS A 70 12.08 -21.12 21.81
C LYS A 70 11.08 -21.89 22.68
N LEU A 71 9.80 -21.91 22.29
CA LEU A 71 8.74 -22.60 23.02
C LEU A 71 8.94 -24.12 23.00
N LEU A 72 9.29 -24.68 21.84
CA LEU A 72 9.71 -26.08 21.71
C LEU A 72 10.92 -26.40 22.60
N LYS A 73 11.95 -25.54 22.59
CA LYS A 73 13.15 -25.72 23.44
C LYS A 73 12.82 -25.65 24.94
N SER A 74 11.83 -24.85 25.33
CA SER A 74 11.37 -24.77 26.72
C SER A 74 10.47 -25.95 27.14
N GLY A 75 10.09 -26.82 26.20
CA GLY A 75 9.20 -27.96 26.46
C GLY A 75 7.76 -27.57 26.80
N LEU A 76 7.39 -26.30 26.56
CA LEU A 76 6.07 -25.76 26.87
C LEU A 76 5.02 -26.14 25.80
N ILE A 77 5.49 -26.46 24.60
CA ILE A 77 4.68 -26.84 23.44
C ILE A 77 5.33 -28.07 22.81
N THR A 78 4.52 -29.01 22.33
CA THR A 78 4.98 -30.18 21.56
C THR A 78 4.86 -29.94 20.05
N GLU A 79 5.58 -30.72 19.25
CA GLU A 79 5.48 -30.63 17.78
C GLU A 79 4.04 -30.88 17.29
N GLU A 80 3.30 -31.79 17.95
CA GLU A 80 1.90 -32.09 17.66
C GLU A 80 0.95 -30.91 17.92
N ASP A 81 1.25 -30.06 18.91
CA ASP A 81 0.45 -28.87 19.20
C ASP A 81 0.65 -27.78 18.14
N ILE A 82 1.85 -27.69 17.55
CA ILE A 82 2.14 -26.75 16.47
C ILE A 82 1.37 -27.17 15.20
N GLU A 83 1.32 -28.47 14.91
CA GLU A 83 0.60 -28.99 13.74
C GLU A 83 -0.91 -28.75 13.83
N LYS A 84 -1.50 -28.96 15.01
CA LYS A 84 -2.93 -28.64 15.25
C LYS A 84 -3.22 -27.15 15.07
N MET A 85 -2.36 -26.30 15.63
CA MET A 85 -2.49 -24.84 15.50
C MET A 85 -2.30 -24.35 14.06
N GLU A 86 -1.44 -24.99 13.26
CA GLU A 86 -1.26 -24.64 11.84
C GLU A 86 -2.43 -25.11 10.97
N ALA A 87 -3.03 -26.25 11.28
CA ALA A 87 -4.25 -26.73 10.63
C ALA A 87 -5.45 -25.80 10.88
N GLU A 88 -5.65 -25.35 12.12
CA GLU A 88 -6.73 -24.42 12.48
C GLU A 88 -6.58 -23.03 11.83
N ASN A 89 -5.34 -22.54 11.67
CA ASN A 89 -5.07 -21.26 11.00
C ASN A 89 -5.14 -21.34 9.45
N GLY A 90 -5.27 -22.53 8.88
CA GLY A 90 -5.41 -22.76 7.44
C GLY A 90 -6.81 -22.43 6.90
N ASP A 91 -7.85 -22.59 7.72
CA ASP A 91 -9.25 -22.40 7.32
C ASP A 91 -9.71 -20.94 7.32
N ASP A 92 -8.97 -20.03 7.97
CA ASP A 92 -9.39 -18.62 8.13
C ASP A 92 -8.81 -17.67 7.06
N LYS A 93 -8.21 -18.21 5.98
CA LYS A 93 -7.64 -17.42 4.86
C LYS A 93 -8.54 -17.32 3.63
N THR A 94 -9.78 -17.79 3.69
CA THR A 94 -10.74 -17.79 2.57
C THR A 94 -11.84 -16.72 2.68
N SER A 95 -11.78 -15.82 3.67
CA SER A 95 -12.89 -14.88 3.96
C SER A 95 -12.61 -13.39 3.72
N ASP A 96 -11.48 -13.02 3.08
CA ASP A 96 -11.13 -11.60 2.84
C ASP A 96 -11.28 -11.14 1.36
N ASP A 97 -11.90 -11.98 0.51
CA ASP A 97 -12.21 -11.69 -0.91
C ASP A 97 -13.72 -11.84 -1.23
N ALA A 98 -14.59 -11.67 -0.22
CA ALA A 98 -16.03 -11.58 -0.43
C ALA A 98 -16.47 -10.11 -0.60
N ASP A 99 -16.41 -9.66 -1.85
CA ASP A 99 -17.45 -8.85 -2.51
C ASP A 99 -18.15 -7.77 -1.65
N THR A 100 -17.52 -6.59 -1.54
CA THR A 100 -18.25 -5.35 -1.18
C THR A 100 -18.78 -4.67 -2.45
N ALA A 101 -19.57 -5.42 -3.23
CA ALA A 101 -20.53 -4.88 -4.18
C ALA A 101 -21.86 -4.66 -3.43
N MET A 102 -21.93 -3.61 -2.61
CA MET A 102 -23.22 -3.17 -2.08
C MET A 102 -23.78 -2.12 -3.03
N ASP A 103 -24.71 -2.59 -3.86
CA ASP A 103 -25.62 -1.84 -4.71
C ASP A 103 -26.31 -0.74 -3.88
N VAL A 104 -26.24 0.50 -4.35
CA VAL A 104 -26.96 1.64 -3.76
C VAL A 104 -28.07 1.98 -4.74
N GLU A 105 -29.21 1.32 -4.58
CA GLU A 105 -30.51 1.88 -4.97
C GLU A 105 -31.14 2.53 -3.74
N GLU A 106 -31.24 3.86 -3.74
CA GLU A 106 -32.47 4.66 -3.73
C GLU A 106 -32.11 6.16 -3.79
#